data_AF-A0A9D5CKQ0-F1
#
_entry.id   AF-A0A9D5CKQ0-F1
#
_cell.length_a   1.000
_cell.length_b   1.000
_cell.length_c   1.000
_cell.angle_alpha   90.00
_cell.angle_beta   90.00
_cell.angle_gamma   90.00
#
_symmetry.space_group_name_H-M   'P 1'
#
loop_
_entity.id
_entity.type
_entity.pdbx_description
1 polymer ?
#
loop_
_entity_poly.entity_id
_entity_poly.type
_entity_poly.pdbx_seq_one_letter_code
_entity_poly.pdbx_strand_id
1 'polypeptide(L)'
;MISSPQRSTSISPETMGDVHCNNKKKKMRRRKRNKKKVTPELILASNYIHQWAFGCFADDPEKVADRVLFELHCHSSCSDGFLAPSAVVERAHSNGVKVLALTDHDTMAGVLEAMEAAHKFDMKVIPGVEISTLYSPREESENEEPVHILAYYGSCGPARFEELEGLLAEIRDGRYLRARKMLIKLGKLKMPLEWEHVVKIAGNGVAPGRLHVAQAMVEAGHVENLKQAFSRYLYDGGPAYAKGNEPFAEAVVQLISRTGGIAALAHPWALKNPVAIIRSLKAAGLHAIEVYRSDGKLAGFSDLADAHGLVKLGGSDYHGRRHRDEPDLGCVDLPVFDVYEFLKLARPIWFEAIKDMLLNFAEESSHVNLDKILRFGGLNNYKFYSTVGHSNDLVGEYPSLWLDNQENEAAEFEAIRLKLSHTILNKSGLQMPVMSG
;
A
#
# COMPACT_ATOMS: atom_id res chain seq x y z
N MET A 1 -62.39 -50.72 21.64
CA MET A 1 -63.65 -51.00 20.93
C MET A 1 -63.50 -50.41 19.54
N ILE A 2 -63.16 -51.22 18.53
CA ILE A 2 -64.08 -51.70 17.46
C ILE A 2 -64.56 -50.49 16.62
N SER A 3 -64.23 -50.28 15.34
CA SER A 3 -64.20 -51.21 14.20
C SER A 3 -63.56 -50.56 12.96
N SER A 4 -62.89 -51.38 12.15
CA SER A 4 -62.92 -51.24 10.68
C SER A 4 -64.04 -52.16 10.15
N PRO A 5 -64.59 -51.96 8.93
CA PRO A 5 -64.10 -52.76 7.79
C PRO A 5 -64.16 -52.03 6.43
N GLN A 6 -63.11 -52.14 5.60
CA GLN A 6 -63.01 -52.97 4.39
C GLN A 6 -64.12 -52.81 3.32
N ARG A 7 -63.69 -52.43 2.11
CA ARG A 7 -64.16 -53.07 0.86
C ARG A 7 -62.98 -53.32 -0.08
N SER A 8 -62.81 -54.59 -0.39
CA SER A 8 -61.95 -55.18 -1.41
C SER A 8 -62.84 -55.86 -2.46
N THR A 9 -62.48 -55.76 -3.74
CA THR A 9 -62.65 -56.80 -4.79
C THR A 9 -61.86 -56.29 -6.01
N SER A 10 -60.61 -56.73 -6.27
CA SER A 10 -60.15 -58.04 -6.78
C SER A 10 -60.35 -58.19 -8.29
N ILE A 11 -59.26 -58.20 -9.08
CA ILE A 11 -58.96 -59.18 -10.16
C ILE A 11 -57.42 -59.19 -10.38
N SER A 12 -56.80 -60.37 -10.29
CA SER A 12 -55.45 -60.78 -10.77
C SER A 12 -55.65 -61.83 -11.89
N PRO A 13 -54.66 -62.35 -12.65
CA PRO A 13 -53.20 -62.39 -12.42
C PRO A 13 -52.27 -62.22 -13.66
N GLU A 14 -50.96 -62.28 -13.41
CA GLU A 14 -49.88 -62.82 -14.27
C GLU A 14 -49.51 -62.16 -15.61
N THR A 15 -48.28 -61.65 -15.70
CA THR A 15 -47.18 -62.29 -16.47
C THR A 15 -45.85 -61.55 -16.24
N MET A 16 -44.81 -62.33 -15.94
CA MET A 16 -43.41 -61.90 -16.01
C MET A 16 -43.00 -61.67 -17.47
N GLY A 17 -42.20 -60.63 -17.71
CA GLY A 17 -41.52 -60.39 -18.98
C GLY A 17 -40.52 -59.25 -18.84
N ASP A 18 -39.24 -59.60 -18.74
CA ASP A 18 -38.12 -58.69 -18.97
C ASP A 18 -38.17 -58.11 -20.39
N VAL A 19 -37.56 -56.93 -20.58
CA VAL A 19 -36.75 -56.50 -21.75
C VAL A 19 -36.93 -55.00 -22.11
N HIS A 20 -35.78 -54.31 -22.11
CA HIS A 20 -35.36 -53.15 -22.91
C HIS A 20 -35.84 -51.71 -22.64
N CYS A 21 -34.88 -50.91 -22.13
CA CYS A 21 -34.26 -49.75 -22.79
C CYS A 21 -35.10 -48.92 -23.79
N ASN A 22 -35.47 -47.69 -23.41
CA ASN A 22 -35.31 -46.55 -24.32
C ASN A 22 -35.32 -45.17 -23.64
N ASN A 23 -34.20 -44.46 -23.81
CA ASN A 23 -34.05 -43.03 -24.10
C ASN A 23 -35.00 -41.99 -23.47
N LYS A 24 -34.47 -41.23 -22.49
CA LYS A 24 -34.61 -39.76 -22.49
C LYS A 24 -33.27 -39.09 -22.13
N LYS A 25 -32.50 -38.74 -23.16
CA LYS A 25 -31.33 -37.85 -23.09
C LYS A 25 -31.75 -36.47 -22.57
N LYS A 26 -31.56 -36.20 -21.27
CA LYS A 26 -31.44 -34.81 -20.76
C LYS A 26 -30.08 -34.27 -21.25
N LYS A 27 -30.11 -33.42 -22.29
CA LYS A 27 -28.98 -32.57 -22.67
C LYS A 27 -28.65 -31.64 -21.50
N MET A 28 -27.69 -32.02 -20.66
CA MET A 28 -26.97 -31.05 -19.84
C MET A 28 -26.15 -30.17 -20.78
N ARG A 29 -26.62 -28.94 -21.03
CA ARG A 29 -25.75 -27.87 -21.55
C ARG A 29 -24.75 -27.54 -20.44
N ARG A 30 -23.60 -28.21 -20.45
CA ARG A 30 -22.39 -27.69 -19.82
C ARG A 30 -22.19 -26.28 -20.37
N ARG A 31 -22.42 -25.26 -19.54
CA ARG A 31 -21.89 -23.92 -19.78
C ARG A 31 -20.38 -24.10 -19.87
N LYS A 32 -19.84 -24.15 -21.10
CA LYS A 32 -18.43 -23.86 -21.34
C LYS A 32 -18.20 -22.49 -20.73
N ARG A 33 -17.58 -22.45 -19.54
CA ARG A 33 -16.88 -21.26 -19.06
C ARG A 33 -15.96 -20.92 -20.24
N ASN A 34 -16.23 -19.82 -20.95
CA ASN A 34 -15.30 -19.33 -21.95
C ASN A 34 -13.98 -19.14 -21.21
N LYS A 35 -13.03 -20.07 -21.38
CA LYS A 35 -11.64 -19.83 -21.02
C LYS A 35 -11.27 -18.60 -21.85
N LYS A 36 -11.16 -17.43 -21.21
CA LYS A 36 -10.64 -16.22 -21.86
C LYS A 36 -9.37 -16.68 -22.59
N LYS A 37 -9.30 -16.47 -23.90
CA LYS A 37 -8.09 -16.78 -24.66
C LYS A 37 -6.98 -15.98 -24.01
N VAL A 38 -6.00 -16.68 -23.46
CA VAL A 38 -4.76 -16.08 -22.98
C VAL A 38 -4.11 -15.42 -24.20
N THR A 39 -3.84 -14.13 -24.11
CA THR A 39 -3.17 -13.39 -25.19
C THR A 39 -1.66 -13.37 -24.93
N PRO A 40 -0.81 -13.24 -25.98
CA PRO A 40 0.64 -13.12 -25.79
C PRO A 40 1.03 -11.97 -24.86
N GLU A 41 0.30 -10.85 -24.94
CA GLU A 41 0.56 -9.68 -24.09
C GLU A 41 0.28 -9.98 -22.61
N LEU A 42 -0.74 -10.80 -22.31
CA LEU A 42 -1.05 -11.21 -20.94
C LEU A 42 0.03 -12.14 -20.37
N ILE A 43 0.59 -13.03 -21.19
CA ILE A 43 1.70 -13.91 -20.79
C ILE A 43 2.93 -13.05 -20.49
N LEU A 44 3.28 -12.12 -21.37
CA LEU A 44 4.41 -11.21 -21.18
C LEU A 44 4.26 -10.37 -19.89
N ALA A 45 3.09 -9.77 -19.68
CA ALA A 45 2.79 -9.01 -18.47
C ALA A 45 2.89 -9.88 -17.21
N SER A 46 2.33 -11.09 -17.25
CA SER A 46 2.39 -12.03 -16.12
C SER A 46 3.82 -12.46 -15.79
N ASN A 47 4.62 -12.78 -16.81
CA ASN A 47 6.01 -13.20 -16.62
C ASN A 47 6.87 -12.03 -16.10
N TYR A 48 6.62 -10.82 -16.58
CA TYR A 48 7.29 -9.62 -16.08
C TYR A 48 7.02 -9.39 -14.58
N ILE A 49 5.76 -9.50 -14.16
CA ILE A 49 5.37 -9.35 -12.75
C ILE A 49 6.00 -10.46 -11.91
N HIS A 50 5.96 -11.71 -12.38
CA HIS A 50 6.54 -12.85 -11.67
C HIS A 50 8.06 -12.68 -11.49
N GLN A 51 8.76 -12.31 -12.56
CA GLN A 51 10.20 -12.05 -12.52
C GLN A 51 10.55 -10.92 -11.56
N TRP A 52 9.78 -9.82 -11.56
CA TRP A 52 10.01 -8.72 -10.62
C TRP A 52 9.71 -9.12 -9.17
N ALA A 53 8.67 -9.91 -8.94
CA ALA A 53 8.23 -10.32 -7.60
C ALA A 53 9.16 -11.36 -6.95
N PHE A 54 9.73 -12.28 -7.72
CA PHE A 54 10.49 -13.43 -7.18
C PHE A 54 11.95 -13.50 -7.66
N GLY A 55 12.38 -12.65 -8.61
CA GLY A 55 13.72 -12.70 -9.19
C GLY A 55 13.96 -13.89 -10.13
N CYS A 56 12.93 -14.69 -10.44
CA CYS A 56 13.02 -15.86 -11.32
C CYS A 56 11.94 -15.84 -12.40
N PHE A 57 12.27 -16.43 -13.56
CA PHE A 57 11.28 -16.70 -14.59
C PHE A 57 10.29 -17.77 -14.13
N ALA A 58 9.04 -17.67 -14.59
CA ALA A 58 8.05 -18.71 -14.35
C ALA A 58 8.51 -20.05 -14.95
N ASP A 59 8.15 -21.15 -14.29
CA ASP A 59 8.54 -22.52 -14.70
C ASP A 59 8.16 -22.87 -16.15
N ASP A 60 7.12 -22.24 -16.68
CA ASP A 60 6.68 -22.37 -18.07
C ASP A 60 6.41 -20.98 -18.68
N PRO A 61 7.35 -20.43 -19.48
CA PRO A 61 7.24 -19.08 -20.03
C PRO A 61 6.14 -18.93 -21.09
N GLU A 62 5.60 -20.02 -21.64
CA GLU A 62 4.49 -20.00 -22.59
C GLU A 62 3.11 -20.02 -21.89
N LYS A 63 3.09 -20.09 -20.56
CA LYS A 63 1.88 -20.02 -19.75
C LYS A 63 1.84 -18.74 -18.92
N VAL A 64 0.62 -18.36 -18.55
CA VAL A 64 0.42 -17.33 -17.52
C VAL A 64 0.95 -17.91 -16.23
N ALA A 65 1.99 -17.28 -15.67
CA ALA A 65 2.51 -17.61 -14.36
C ALA A 65 1.41 -17.56 -13.29
N ASP A 66 1.64 -18.24 -12.17
CA ASP A 66 0.71 -18.12 -11.04
C ASP A 66 0.53 -16.65 -10.67
N ARG A 67 -0.73 -16.29 -10.39
CA ARG A 67 -1.08 -14.90 -10.14
C ARG A 67 -0.37 -14.41 -8.88
N VAL A 68 0.46 -13.40 -9.04
CA VAL A 68 1.08 -12.68 -7.92
C VAL A 68 0.04 -11.76 -7.31
N LEU A 69 -0.27 -11.96 -6.03
CA LEU A 69 -1.24 -11.14 -5.31
C LEU A 69 -0.54 -9.93 -4.67
N PHE A 70 -1.10 -8.75 -4.93
CA PHE A 70 -0.60 -7.47 -4.45
C PHE A 70 -1.59 -6.88 -3.44
N GLU A 71 -1.06 -6.29 -2.38
CA GLU A 71 -1.77 -5.38 -1.49
C GLU A 71 -1.07 -4.02 -1.59
N LEU A 72 -1.77 -2.97 -2.03
CA LEU A 72 -1.16 -1.67 -2.30
C LEU A 72 -1.66 -0.56 -1.38
N HIS A 73 -2.51 -0.86 -0.40
CA HIS A 73 -3.00 0.13 0.55
C HIS A 73 -3.41 -0.56 1.86
N CYS A 74 -2.57 -0.41 2.89
CA CYS A 74 -2.86 -0.93 4.22
C CYS A 74 -2.13 -0.14 5.31
N HIS A 75 -2.66 -0.25 6.53
CA HIS A 75 -2.25 0.52 7.70
C HIS A 75 -1.81 -0.40 8.84
N SER A 76 -0.89 0.11 9.66
CA SER A 76 -0.39 -0.54 10.86
C SER A 76 -0.59 0.33 12.10
N SER A 77 -0.17 -0.18 13.26
CA SER A 77 -0.15 0.57 14.52
C SER A 77 0.84 1.72 14.55
N CYS A 78 1.61 1.96 13.49
CA CYS A 78 2.41 3.18 13.36
C CYS A 78 1.54 4.40 13.02
N SER A 79 0.30 4.21 12.57
CA SER A 79 -0.67 5.28 12.36
C SER A 79 -2.00 5.01 13.06
N ASP A 80 -2.99 4.43 12.40
CA ASP A 80 -4.31 4.15 12.97
C ASP A 80 -4.83 2.72 12.69
N GLY A 81 -3.94 1.85 12.22
CA GLY A 81 -4.13 0.41 12.20
C GLY A 81 -3.98 -0.23 13.58
N PHE A 82 -4.51 -1.44 13.73
CA PHE A 82 -4.54 -2.20 14.99
C PHE A 82 -3.41 -3.24 15.09
N LEU A 83 -2.79 -3.60 13.97
CA LEU A 83 -1.72 -4.59 13.92
C LEU A 83 -0.36 -3.91 13.77
N ALA A 84 0.65 -4.44 14.45
CA ALA A 84 2.03 -4.04 14.22
C ALA A 84 2.44 -4.29 12.76
N PRO A 85 3.40 -3.53 12.20
CA PRO A 85 3.86 -3.72 10.82
C PRO A 85 4.23 -5.17 10.49
N SER A 86 4.94 -5.85 11.39
CA SER A 86 5.26 -7.29 11.24
C SER A 86 4.02 -8.19 11.18
N ALA A 87 3.03 -7.93 12.02
CA ALA A 87 1.77 -8.69 12.05
C ALA A 87 0.89 -8.42 10.82
N VAL A 88 0.95 -7.21 10.23
CA VAL A 88 0.32 -6.91 8.93
C VAL A 88 0.92 -7.80 7.84
N VAL A 89 2.25 -7.91 7.79
CA VAL A 89 2.94 -8.78 6.83
C VAL A 89 2.60 -10.25 7.02
N GLU A 90 2.60 -10.75 8.27
CA GLU A 90 2.20 -12.13 8.58
C GLU A 90 0.77 -12.45 8.14
N ARG A 91 -0.15 -11.50 8.34
CA ARG A 91 -1.54 -11.62 7.91
C ARG A 91 -1.65 -11.62 6.38
N ALA A 92 -0.96 -10.71 5.71
CA ALA A 92 -0.92 -10.64 4.25
C ALA A 92 -0.36 -11.94 3.64
N HIS A 93 0.75 -12.47 4.18
CA HIS A 93 1.30 -13.76 3.77
C HIS A 93 0.27 -14.88 3.90
N SER A 94 -0.43 -14.94 5.03
CA SER A 94 -1.44 -15.96 5.31
C SER A 94 -2.61 -15.92 4.31
N ASN A 95 -2.86 -14.75 3.71
CA ASN A 95 -3.85 -14.55 2.66
C ASN A 95 -3.29 -14.77 1.24
N GLY A 96 -2.01 -15.14 1.10
CA GLY A 96 -1.34 -15.41 -0.17
C GLY A 96 -0.77 -14.17 -0.87
N VAL A 97 -0.73 -13.01 -0.19
CA VAL A 97 -0.09 -11.80 -0.71
C VAL A 97 1.41 -12.05 -0.89
N LYS A 98 1.96 -11.55 -1.99
CA LYS A 98 3.39 -11.67 -2.34
C LYS A 98 4.10 -10.33 -2.37
N VAL A 99 3.35 -9.27 -2.64
CA VAL A 99 3.84 -7.90 -2.65
C VAL A 99 2.90 -7.04 -1.84
N LEU A 100 3.41 -6.32 -0.83
CA LEU A 100 2.63 -5.48 0.06
C LEU A 100 3.21 -4.06 0.08
N ALA A 101 2.39 -3.02 -0.06
CA ALA A 101 2.78 -1.66 0.27
C ALA A 101 2.21 -1.31 1.65
N LEU A 102 3.08 -0.97 2.61
CA LEU A 102 2.65 -0.40 3.88
C LEU A 102 2.54 1.11 3.70
N THR A 103 1.36 1.67 3.93
CA THR A 103 1.01 3.05 3.59
C THR A 103 0.38 3.76 4.77
N ASP A 104 1.01 3.65 5.93
CA ASP A 104 0.57 4.32 7.15
C ASP A 104 0.33 5.82 6.95
N HIS A 105 -0.65 6.38 7.66
CA HIS A 105 -0.96 7.80 7.58
C HIS A 105 0.19 8.68 8.07
N ASP A 106 0.69 9.53 7.17
CA ASP A 106 1.68 10.59 7.43
C ASP A 106 2.97 10.10 8.12
N THR A 107 3.34 8.83 7.95
CA THR A 107 4.58 8.27 8.50
C THR A 107 5.06 7.05 7.72
N MET A 108 6.38 6.88 7.64
CA MET A 108 7.02 5.67 7.12
C MET A 108 7.64 4.82 8.24
N ALA A 109 7.34 5.11 9.52
CA ALA A 109 8.01 4.49 10.66
C ALA A 109 7.90 2.96 10.72
N GLY A 110 6.80 2.39 10.21
CA GLY A 110 6.56 0.94 10.18
C GLY A 110 7.22 0.20 9.01
N VAL A 111 7.69 0.93 7.99
CA VAL A 111 8.16 0.32 6.72
C VAL A 111 9.34 -0.62 6.96
N LEU A 112 10.31 -0.19 7.77
CA LEU A 112 11.48 -1.01 8.09
C LEU A 112 11.13 -2.33 8.75
N GLU A 113 10.29 -2.30 9.79
CA GLU A 113 9.82 -3.50 10.47
C GLU A 113 9.05 -4.44 9.51
N ALA A 114 8.21 -3.87 8.64
CA ALA A 114 7.48 -4.65 7.63
C ALA A 114 8.44 -5.32 6.63
N MET A 115 9.46 -4.61 6.15
CA MET A 115 10.48 -5.17 5.25
C MET A 115 11.25 -6.32 5.91
N GLU A 116 11.69 -6.14 7.16
CA GLU A 116 12.37 -7.19 7.93
C GLU A 116 11.47 -8.41 8.16
N ALA A 117 10.18 -8.22 8.43
CA ALA A 117 9.23 -9.30 8.59
C ALA A 117 9.01 -10.05 7.26
N ALA A 118 8.94 -9.33 6.14
CA ALA A 118 8.68 -9.89 4.82
C ALA A 118 9.78 -10.84 4.33
N HIS A 119 11.03 -10.64 4.78
CA HIS A 119 12.15 -11.53 4.48
C HIS A 119 11.92 -12.97 4.98
N LYS A 120 11.14 -13.15 6.06
CA LYS A 120 10.81 -14.49 6.60
C LYS A 120 9.85 -15.27 5.71
N PHE A 121 9.17 -14.58 4.80
CA PHE A 121 8.02 -15.05 4.04
C PHE A 121 8.23 -15.00 2.52
N ASP A 122 9.43 -14.63 2.07
CA ASP A 122 9.75 -14.39 0.66
C ASP A 122 8.73 -13.43 0.01
N MET A 123 8.38 -12.38 0.77
CA MET A 123 7.49 -11.31 0.32
C MET A 123 8.30 -10.05 0.03
N LYS A 124 7.82 -9.25 -0.93
CA LYS A 124 8.33 -7.90 -1.15
C LYS A 124 7.45 -6.88 -0.44
N VAL A 125 8.08 -5.93 0.23
CA VAL A 125 7.40 -4.75 0.77
C VAL A 125 7.79 -3.52 -0.04
N ILE A 126 6.80 -2.81 -0.56
CA ILE A 126 6.96 -1.51 -1.20
C ILE A 126 6.91 -0.42 -0.12
N PRO A 127 7.99 0.35 0.10
CA PRO A 127 7.96 1.50 0.98
C PRO A 127 6.89 2.49 0.52
N GLY A 128 5.92 2.75 1.37
CA GLY A 128 4.84 3.66 1.07
C GLY A 128 4.41 4.50 2.25
N VAL A 129 3.54 5.46 1.97
CA VAL A 129 2.89 6.35 2.94
C VAL A 129 1.59 6.88 2.35
N GLU A 130 0.55 6.99 3.15
CA GLU A 130 -0.67 7.73 2.78
C GLU A 130 -0.58 9.15 3.38
N ILE A 131 -0.44 10.15 2.52
CA ILE A 131 -0.23 11.53 2.93
C ILE A 131 -1.57 12.28 2.95
N SER A 132 -1.87 12.88 4.09
CA SER A 132 -3.05 13.70 4.32
C SER A 132 -2.86 15.08 3.69
N THR A 133 -3.80 15.48 2.85
CA THR A 133 -3.74 16.75 2.13
C THR A 133 -5.09 17.44 2.09
N LEU A 134 -5.09 18.69 1.64
CA LEU A 134 -6.30 19.43 1.30
C LEU A 134 -6.30 19.76 -0.18
N TYR A 135 -7.47 19.68 -0.80
CA TYR A 135 -7.73 20.29 -2.08
C TYR A 135 -8.58 21.54 -1.87
N SER A 136 -8.15 22.66 -2.45
CA SER A 136 -8.95 23.87 -2.55
C SER A 136 -9.09 24.26 -4.01
N PRO A 137 -10.32 24.44 -4.53
CA PRO A 137 -10.49 25.11 -5.81
C PRO A 137 -9.92 26.54 -5.68
N ARG A 138 -9.20 26.99 -6.71
CA ARG A 138 -8.43 28.26 -6.72
C ARG A 138 -9.26 29.53 -6.52
N GLU A 139 -10.58 29.44 -6.39
CA GLU A 139 -11.50 30.58 -6.36
C GLU A 139 -12.38 30.66 -5.11
N GLU A 140 -12.40 29.66 -4.22
CA GLU A 140 -13.27 29.67 -3.03
C GLU A 140 -12.59 29.01 -1.82
N SER A 141 -12.02 29.84 -0.93
CA SER A 141 -11.33 29.40 0.31
C SER A 141 -12.24 28.70 1.33
N GLU A 142 -13.56 28.66 1.11
CA GLU A 142 -14.50 27.97 1.99
C GLU A 142 -14.71 26.48 1.63
N ASN A 143 -14.20 26.05 0.46
CA ASN A 143 -14.45 24.72 -0.09
C ASN A 143 -13.21 23.80 -0.08
N GLU A 144 -12.45 23.84 1.00
CA GLU A 144 -11.37 22.87 1.25
C GLU A 144 -11.94 21.47 1.53
N GLU A 145 -11.44 20.49 0.78
CA GLU A 145 -11.81 19.09 0.93
C GLU A 145 -10.57 18.24 1.31
N PRO A 146 -10.65 17.36 2.33
CA PRO A 146 -9.61 16.39 2.61
C PRO A 146 -9.39 15.45 1.42
N VAL A 147 -8.13 15.28 1.04
CA VAL A 147 -7.70 14.36 -0.03
C VAL A 147 -6.51 13.58 0.49
N HIS A 148 -6.42 12.30 0.20
CA HIS A 148 -5.25 11.49 0.56
C HIS A 148 -4.50 11.05 -0.70
N ILE A 149 -3.17 11.16 -0.63
CA ILE A 149 -2.26 10.80 -1.72
C ILE A 149 -1.35 9.68 -1.22
N LEU A 150 -1.40 8.53 -1.87
CA LEU A 150 -0.46 7.44 -1.65
C LEU A 150 0.85 7.75 -2.37
N ALA A 151 1.97 7.50 -1.71
CA ALA A 151 3.30 7.54 -2.31
C ALA A 151 3.92 6.14 -2.26
N TYR A 152 4.48 5.68 -3.38
CA TYR A 152 5.19 4.40 -3.47
C TYR A 152 6.64 4.61 -3.93
N TYR A 153 7.59 4.13 -3.15
CA TYR A 153 9.02 4.29 -3.40
C TYR A 153 9.69 2.95 -3.72
N GLY A 154 10.90 3.02 -4.30
CA GLY A 154 11.73 1.85 -4.55
C GLY A 154 12.26 1.23 -3.26
N SER A 155 13.03 0.15 -3.38
CA SER A 155 13.63 -0.57 -2.24
C SER A 155 14.48 0.30 -1.31
N CYS A 156 15.08 1.36 -1.83
CA CYS A 156 15.89 2.32 -1.07
C CYS A 156 15.07 3.45 -0.42
N GLY A 157 13.75 3.45 -0.60
CA GLY A 157 12.88 4.52 -0.13
C GLY A 157 13.03 5.81 -0.94
N PRO A 158 12.62 6.97 -0.37
CA PRO A 158 12.67 8.27 -1.04
C PRO A 158 14.11 8.78 -1.19
N ALA A 159 14.47 9.26 -2.38
CA ALA A 159 15.81 9.81 -2.65
C ALA A 159 16.13 11.06 -1.82
N ARG A 160 15.09 11.76 -1.35
CA ARG A 160 15.18 12.97 -0.52
C ARG A 160 14.33 12.79 0.73
N PHE A 161 14.67 11.77 1.51
CA PHE A 161 13.90 11.36 2.69
C PHE A 161 13.67 12.51 3.68
N GLU A 162 14.65 13.38 3.92
CA GLU A 162 14.50 14.48 4.88
C GLU A 162 13.47 15.53 4.45
N GLU A 163 13.35 15.81 3.14
CA GLU A 163 12.32 16.73 2.62
C GLU A 163 10.92 16.14 2.83
N LEU A 164 10.75 14.84 2.54
CA LEU A 164 9.49 14.14 2.77
C LEU A 164 9.16 14.08 4.28
N GLU A 165 10.10 13.63 5.10
CA GLU A 165 9.90 13.47 6.54
C GLU A 165 9.62 14.80 7.23
N GLY A 166 10.23 15.90 6.78
CA GLY A 166 9.90 17.25 7.25
C GLY A 166 8.42 17.59 7.05
N LEU A 167 7.89 17.36 5.84
CA LEU A 167 6.46 17.57 5.55
C LEU A 167 5.57 16.62 6.37
N LEU A 168 5.93 15.35 6.48
CA LEU A 168 5.18 14.36 7.27
C LEU A 168 5.15 14.76 8.77
N ALA A 169 6.27 15.24 9.31
CA ALA A 169 6.36 15.71 10.69
C ALA A 169 5.44 16.92 10.94
N GLU A 170 5.42 17.90 10.03
CA GLU A 170 4.52 19.06 10.14
C GLU A 170 3.04 18.65 10.16
N ILE A 171 2.65 17.68 9.33
CA ILE A 171 1.28 17.14 9.34
C ILE A 171 0.97 16.47 10.68
N ARG A 172 1.89 15.64 11.20
CA ARG A 172 1.72 14.97 12.50
C ARG A 172 1.63 15.96 13.66
N ASP A 173 2.43 17.03 13.66
CA ASP A 173 2.32 18.12 14.64
C ASP A 173 0.95 18.81 14.56
N GLY A 174 0.46 19.06 13.34
CA GLY A 174 -0.89 19.52 13.09
C GLY A 174 -1.97 18.60 13.65
N ARG A 175 -1.79 17.26 13.55
CA ARG A 175 -2.70 16.26 14.13
C ARG A 175 -2.74 16.34 15.65
N TYR A 176 -1.61 16.51 16.34
CA TYR A 176 -1.60 16.69 17.80
C TYR A 176 -2.41 17.91 18.23
N LEU A 177 -2.21 19.05 17.56
CA LEU A 177 -2.96 20.28 17.83
C LEU A 177 -4.45 20.11 17.54
N ARG A 178 -4.78 19.45 16.42
CA ARG A 178 -6.15 19.13 16.03
C ARG A 178 -6.83 18.28 17.10
N ALA A 179 -6.19 17.20 17.56
CA ALA A 179 -6.72 16.33 18.60
C ALA A 179 -7.03 17.08 19.90
N ARG A 180 -6.10 17.93 20.38
CA ARG A 180 -6.36 18.80 21.54
C ARG A 180 -7.57 19.71 21.35
N LYS A 181 -7.73 20.31 20.16
CA LYS A 181 -8.91 21.12 19.84
C LYS A 181 -10.20 20.30 19.87
N MET A 182 -10.18 19.06 19.36
CA MET A 182 -11.34 18.16 19.42
C MET A 182 -11.74 17.85 20.86
N LEU A 183 -10.77 17.57 21.75
CA LEU A 183 -11.03 17.32 23.16
C LEU A 183 -11.67 18.52 23.87
N ILE A 184 -11.19 19.74 23.58
CA ILE A 184 -11.79 20.98 24.11
C ILE A 184 -13.25 21.11 23.64
N LYS A 185 -13.54 20.80 22.37
CA LYS A 185 -14.91 20.84 21.84
C LYS A 185 -15.80 19.77 22.49
N LEU A 186 -15.30 18.55 22.65
CA LEU A 186 -16.00 17.47 23.35
C LEU A 186 -16.29 17.81 24.82
N GLY A 187 -15.35 18.47 25.51
CA GLY A 187 -15.58 18.98 26.87
C GLY A 187 -16.75 19.98 26.95
N LYS A 188 -16.87 20.88 25.97
CA LYS A 188 -18.03 21.80 25.86
C LYS A 188 -19.35 21.07 25.59
N LEU A 189 -19.28 19.89 24.96
CA LEU A 189 -20.43 19.00 24.74
C LEU A 189 -20.72 18.08 25.94
N LYS A 190 -20.06 18.30 27.10
CA LYS A 190 -20.16 17.49 28.31
C LYS A 190 -19.67 16.04 28.12
N MET A 191 -18.72 15.84 27.20
CA MET A 191 -18.06 14.56 26.92
C MET A 191 -16.54 14.69 27.11
N PRO A 192 -16.05 15.03 28.32
CA PRO A 192 -14.61 15.22 28.52
C PRO A 192 -13.85 13.91 28.29
N LEU A 193 -12.63 14.05 27.75
CA LEU A 193 -11.67 12.98 27.56
C LEU A 193 -10.30 13.46 28.03
N GLU A 194 -9.56 12.58 28.70
CA GLU A 194 -8.20 12.85 29.14
C GLU A 194 -7.21 12.72 27.97
N TRP A 195 -6.29 13.67 27.85
CA TRP A 195 -5.31 13.68 26.77
C TRP A 195 -4.41 12.44 26.79
N GLU A 196 -3.97 12.06 27.99
CA GLU A 196 -3.09 10.92 28.23
C GLU A 196 -3.74 9.61 27.77
N HIS A 197 -5.07 9.51 27.91
CA HIS A 197 -5.80 8.34 27.44
C HIS A 197 -5.84 8.24 25.91
N VAL A 198 -6.08 9.37 25.23
CA VAL A 198 -6.08 9.43 23.76
C VAL A 198 -4.71 9.11 23.19
N VAL A 199 -3.63 9.64 23.78
CA VAL A 199 -2.25 9.34 23.39
C VAL A 199 -1.91 7.87 23.66
N LYS A 200 -2.38 7.31 24.79
CA LYS A 200 -2.20 5.89 25.09
C LYS A 200 -2.89 4.98 24.06
N ILE A 201 -4.08 5.36 23.59
CA ILE A 201 -4.80 4.63 22.53
C ILE A 201 -4.04 4.73 21.21
N ALA A 202 -3.56 5.91 20.83
CA ALA A 202 -2.79 6.10 19.60
C ALA A 202 -1.49 5.28 19.60
N GLY A 203 -0.85 5.14 20.77
CA GLY A 203 0.42 4.45 20.90
C GLY A 203 1.60 5.41 20.97
N ASN A 204 2.75 4.87 21.37
CA ASN A 204 3.94 5.69 21.59
C ASN A 204 4.49 6.23 20.26
N GLY A 205 4.69 7.55 20.18
CA GLY A 205 5.18 8.22 18.96
C GLY A 205 4.15 8.40 17.85
N VAL A 206 2.91 7.96 18.05
CA VAL A 206 1.84 8.03 17.05
C VAL A 206 1.01 9.30 17.24
N ALA A 207 0.84 10.07 16.17
CA ALA A 207 0.06 11.31 16.20
C ALA A 207 -1.46 10.99 16.26
N PRO A 208 -2.21 11.44 17.29
CA PRO A 208 -3.61 11.08 17.43
C PRO A 208 -4.51 11.62 16.30
N GLY A 209 -5.01 10.72 15.46
CA GLY A 209 -6.09 10.99 14.51
C GLY A 209 -7.50 11.00 15.12
N ARG A 210 -8.51 11.23 14.28
CA ARG A 210 -9.93 11.19 14.65
C ARG A 210 -10.35 9.81 15.16
N LEU A 211 -9.76 8.73 14.61
CA LEU A 211 -10.05 7.36 15.02
C LEU A 211 -9.69 7.13 16.50
N HIS A 212 -8.52 7.57 16.95
CA HIS A 212 -8.11 7.45 18.36
C HIS A 212 -9.01 8.23 19.31
N VAL A 213 -9.46 9.42 18.91
CA VAL A 213 -10.46 10.18 19.69
C VAL A 213 -11.81 9.47 19.71
N ALA A 214 -12.25 8.93 18.57
CA ALA A 214 -13.48 8.14 18.49
C ALA A 214 -13.41 6.91 19.41
N GLN A 215 -12.28 6.21 19.44
CA GLN A 215 -12.07 5.08 20.32
C GLN A 215 -12.08 5.49 21.80
N ALA A 216 -11.42 6.60 22.15
CA ALA A 216 -11.49 7.15 23.50
C ALA A 216 -12.94 7.53 23.90
N MET A 217 -13.75 8.04 22.97
CA MET A 217 -15.18 8.28 23.22
C MET A 217 -15.95 6.98 23.49
N VAL A 218 -15.64 5.89 22.78
CA VAL A 218 -16.25 4.58 23.02
C VAL A 218 -15.82 4.01 24.37
N GLU A 219 -14.52 4.01 24.67
CA GLU A 219 -13.96 3.49 25.92
C GLU A 219 -14.46 4.27 27.15
N ALA A 220 -14.68 5.59 27.01
CA ALA A 220 -15.28 6.42 28.05
C ALA A 220 -16.81 6.28 28.18
N GLY A 221 -17.47 5.49 27.32
CA GLY A 221 -18.92 5.28 27.34
C GLY A 221 -19.74 6.47 26.82
N HIS A 222 -19.11 7.43 26.13
CA HIS A 222 -19.78 8.59 25.54
C HIS A 222 -20.58 8.23 24.28
N VAL A 223 -20.16 7.19 23.57
CA VAL A 223 -20.79 6.67 22.35
C VAL A 223 -20.71 5.14 22.32
N GLU A 224 -21.66 4.49 21.66
CA GLU A 224 -21.78 3.03 21.61
C GLU A 224 -20.72 2.36 20.71
N ASN A 225 -20.29 3.06 19.66
CA ASN A 225 -19.36 2.54 18.66
C ASN A 225 -18.72 3.66 17.83
N LEU A 226 -17.67 3.31 17.08
CA LEU A 226 -16.94 4.24 16.21
C LEU A 226 -17.85 4.91 15.17
N LYS A 227 -18.80 4.17 14.59
CA LYS A 227 -19.73 4.72 13.60
C LYS A 227 -20.54 5.88 14.18
N GLN A 228 -21.03 5.74 15.41
CA GLN A 228 -21.76 6.81 16.10
C GLN A 228 -20.85 8.03 16.38
N ALA A 229 -19.60 7.80 16.79
CA ALA A 229 -18.63 8.87 17.02
C ALA A 229 -18.42 9.72 15.77
N PHE A 230 -18.15 9.08 14.63
CA PHE A 230 -17.97 9.76 13.35
C PHE A 230 -19.26 10.42 12.85
N SER A 231 -20.40 9.71 12.84
CA SER A 231 -21.62 10.24 12.24
C SER A 231 -22.24 11.40 13.02
N ARG A 232 -22.00 11.51 14.32
CA ARG A 232 -22.63 12.55 15.17
C ARG A 232 -21.69 13.68 15.57
N TYR A 233 -20.40 13.40 15.74
CA TYR A 233 -19.48 14.33 16.39
C TYR A 233 -18.25 14.68 15.54
N LEU A 234 -17.63 13.68 14.90
CA LEU A 234 -16.30 13.80 14.30
C LEU A 234 -16.28 13.85 12.76
N TYR A 235 -17.44 13.83 12.09
CA TYR A 235 -17.55 14.04 10.64
C TYR A 235 -17.05 15.44 10.24
N ASP A 236 -16.75 15.65 8.96
CA ASP A 236 -16.24 16.93 8.47
C ASP A 236 -17.25 18.06 8.70
N GLY A 237 -16.84 19.08 9.46
CA GLY A 237 -17.71 20.17 9.90
C GLY A 237 -18.59 19.84 11.11
N GLY A 238 -18.45 18.66 11.71
CA GLY A 238 -19.21 18.22 12.87
C GLY A 238 -18.89 18.97 14.18
N PRO A 239 -19.71 18.77 15.23
CA PRO A 239 -19.62 19.53 16.48
C PRO A 239 -18.25 19.47 17.18
N ALA A 240 -17.58 18.32 17.11
CA ALA A 240 -16.26 18.10 17.71
C ALA A 240 -15.12 18.13 16.69
N TYR A 241 -15.42 18.27 15.40
CA TYR A 241 -14.42 18.32 14.33
C TYR A 241 -13.50 19.53 14.48
N ALA A 242 -12.21 19.36 14.19
CA ALA A 242 -11.26 20.45 14.06
C ALA A 242 -10.43 20.23 12.80
N LYS A 243 -10.10 21.31 12.08
CA LYS A 243 -9.18 21.26 10.93
C LYS A 243 -7.73 21.12 11.42
N GLY A 244 -6.92 20.39 10.65
CA GLY A 244 -5.47 20.32 10.84
C GLY A 244 -4.76 21.44 10.07
N ASN A 245 -3.49 21.21 9.77
CA ASN A 245 -2.66 22.08 8.93
C ASN A 245 -2.08 21.27 7.77
N GLU A 246 -2.95 20.52 7.10
CA GLU A 246 -2.57 19.64 6.00
C GLU A 246 -2.16 20.46 4.76
N PRO A 247 -1.10 20.06 4.03
CA PRO A 247 -0.62 20.76 2.84
C PRO A 247 -1.59 20.59 1.65
N PHE A 248 -1.42 21.44 0.62
CA PHE A 248 -2.17 21.29 -0.63
C PHE A 248 -1.76 20.04 -1.40
N ALA A 249 -2.76 19.32 -1.90
CA ALA A 249 -2.59 18.04 -2.58
C ALA A 249 -1.65 18.12 -3.80
N GLU A 250 -1.74 19.19 -4.60
CA GLU A 250 -0.85 19.42 -5.75
C GLU A 250 0.62 19.54 -5.34
N ALA A 251 0.91 20.22 -4.23
CA ALA A 251 2.27 20.41 -3.74
C ALA A 251 2.86 19.08 -3.24
N VAL A 252 2.04 18.24 -2.62
CA VAL A 252 2.42 16.88 -2.20
C VAL A 252 2.69 15.97 -3.40
N VAL A 253 1.83 15.99 -4.42
CA VAL A 253 2.07 15.23 -5.67
C VAL A 253 3.42 15.62 -6.28
N GLN A 254 3.74 16.91 -6.35
CA GLN A 254 5.02 17.38 -6.85
C GLN A 254 6.21 16.96 -5.97
N LEU A 255 6.03 16.96 -4.64
CA LEU A 255 7.05 16.49 -3.70
C LEU A 255 7.33 15.00 -3.89
N ILE A 256 6.30 14.17 -4.03
CA ILE A 256 6.45 12.73 -4.29
C ILE A 256 7.27 12.50 -5.56
N SER A 257 6.96 13.23 -6.64
CA SER A 257 7.74 13.13 -7.89
C SER A 257 9.21 13.52 -7.70
N ARG A 258 9.50 14.62 -6.98
CA ARG A 258 10.89 15.07 -6.71
C ARG A 258 11.67 14.15 -5.76
N THR A 259 10.96 13.37 -4.95
CA THR A 259 11.55 12.40 -4.02
C THR A 259 11.69 11.00 -4.62
N GLY A 260 11.35 10.82 -5.91
CA GLY A 260 11.51 9.56 -6.64
C GLY A 260 10.40 8.54 -6.38
N GLY A 261 9.20 9.01 -6.05
CA GLY A 261 8.04 8.16 -5.76
C GLY A 261 6.95 8.22 -6.83
N ILE A 262 6.04 7.24 -6.78
CA ILE A 262 4.79 7.23 -7.54
C ILE A 262 3.67 7.79 -6.68
N ALA A 263 3.03 8.86 -7.15
CA ALA A 263 1.88 9.48 -6.51
C ALA A 263 0.56 8.89 -7.04
N ALA A 264 -0.28 8.36 -6.14
CA ALA A 264 -1.60 7.83 -6.46
C ALA A 264 -2.70 8.47 -5.61
N LEU A 265 -3.86 8.75 -6.23
CA LEU A 265 -5.02 9.25 -5.50
C LEU A 265 -5.72 8.09 -4.78
N ALA A 266 -5.79 8.16 -3.46
CA ALA A 266 -6.45 7.17 -2.62
C ALA A 266 -7.97 7.34 -2.64
N HIS A 267 -8.69 6.23 -2.56
CA HIS A 267 -10.14 6.11 -2.35
C HIS A 267 -11.00 7.27 -2.89
N PRO A 268 -10.91 7.61 -4.19
CA PRO A 268 -11.53 8.80 -4.77
C PRO A 268 -13.06 8.84 -4.66
N TRP A 269 -13.69 7.71 -4.34
CA TRP A 269 -15.12 7.60 -4.03
C TRP A 269 -15.53 8.27 -2.72
N ALA A 270 -14.59 8.63 -1.85
CA ALA A 270 -14.85 9.40 -0.64
C ALA A 270 -14.95 10.92 -0.91
N LEU A 271 -14.54 11.37 -2.10
CA LEU A 271 -14.49 12.78 -2.47
C LEU A 271 -15.87 13.29 -2.94
N LYS A 272 -16.17 14.56 -2.63
CA LYS A 272 -17.34 15.31 -3.07
C LYS A 272 -17.23 15.69 -4.54
N ASN A 273 -16.04 16.11 -5.01
CA ASN A 273 -15.82 16.51 -6.40
C ASN A 273 -14.58 15.83 -7.03
N PRO A 274 -14.62 14.50 -7.24
CA PRO A 274 -13.47 13.75 -7.72
C PRO A 274 -12.99 14.19 -9.11
N VAL A 275 -13.89 14.60 -10.01
CA VAL A 275 -13.52 14.97 -11.40
C VAL A 275 -12.61 16.20 -11.43
N ALA A 276 -12.95 17.24 -10.67
CA ALA A 276 -12.13 18.45 -10.60
C ALA A 276 -10.78 18.19 -9.93
N ILE A 277 -10.79 17.39 -8.85
CA ILE A 277 -9.58 17.02 -8.10
C ILE A 277 -8.63 16.21 -9.00
N ILE A 278 -9.11 15.14 -9.64
CA ILE A 278 -8.30 14.29 -10.53
C ILE A 278 -7.65 15.12 -11.64
N ARG A 279 -8.40 16.03 -12.27
CA ARG A 279 -7.87 16.93 -13.31
C ARG A 279 -6.75 17.82 -12.76
N SER A 280 -6.93 18.40 -11.57
CA SER A 280 -5.92 19.26 -10.93
C SER A 280 -4.66 18.49 -10.58
N LEU A 281 -4.82 17.33 -9.92
CA LEU A 281 -3.72 16.48 -9.52
C LEU A 281 -2.97 15.91 -10.72
N LYS A 282 -3.67 15.54 -11.81
CA LYS A 282 -3.02 15.14 -13.06
C LYS A 282 -2.12 16.24 -13.61
N ALA A 283 -2.58 17.49 -13.60
CA ALA A 283 -1.77 18.62 -14.03
C ALA A 283 -0.56 18.86 -13.10
N ALA A 284 -0.65 18.46 -11.83
CA ALA A 284 0.46 18.51 -10.87
C ALA A 284 1.44 17.32 -10.98
N GLY A 285 1.12 16.29 -11.76
CA GLY A 285 1.97 15.11 -11.97
C GLY A 285 1.47 13.81 -11.35
N LEU A 286 0.17 13.68 -11.08
CA LEU A 286 -0.41 12.43 -10.56
C LEU A 286 -0.19 11.28 -11.55
N HIS A 287 0.22 10.12 -11.02
CA HIS A 287 0.58 8.94 -11.80
C HIS A 287 -0.56 7.92 -11.85
N ALA A 288 -1.23 7.70 -10.72
CA ALA A 288 -2.21 6.64 -10.55
C ALA A 288 -3.42 7.06 -9.72
N ILE A 289 -4.44 6.21 -9.70
CA ILE A 289 -5.66 6.38 -8.93
C ILE A 289 -6.20 5.02 -8.50
N GLU A 290 -6.73 4.94 -7.28
CA GLU A 290 -7.46 3.75 -6.84
C GLU A 290 -8.81 3.63 -7.55
N VAL A 291 -9.01 2.49 -8.21
CA VAL A 291 -10.22 2.14 -8.96
C VAL A 291 -10.79 0.80 -8.51
N TYR A 292 -9.92 -0.09 -8.02
CA TYR A 292 -10.29 -1.42 -7.53
C TYR A 292 -10.55 -1.39 -6.04
N ARG A 293 -11.63 -2.05 -5.62
CA ARG A 293 -12.04 -2.25 -4.23
C ARG A 293 -12.41 -3.71 -4.01
N SER A 294 -12.60 -4.08 -2.74
CA SER A 294 -13.02 -5.42 -2.34
C SER A 294 -14.40 -5.84 -2.90
N ASP A 295 -15.31 -4.88 -3.09
CA ASP A 295 -16.62 -5.07 -3.71
C ASP A 295 -16.59 -5.02 -5.25
N GLY A 296 -15.41 -4.77 -5.82
CA GLY A 296 -15.14 -4.81 -7.25
C GLY A 296 -14.60 -3.51 -7.82
N LYS A 297 -14.65 -3.40 -9.15
CA LYS A 297 -14.18 -2.23 -9.90
C LYS A 297 -15.27 -1.16 -9.97
N LEU A 298 -14.91 0.10 -9.71
CA LEU A 298 -15.81 1.23 -9.89
C LEU A 298 -15.70 1.80 -11.31
N ALA A 299 -16.68 1.50 -12.17
CA ALA A 299 -16.66 1.86 -13.59
C ALA A 299 -16.36 3.35 -13.86
N GLY A 300 -16.99 4.27 -13.13
CA GLY A 300 -16.78 5.71 -13.31
C GLY A 300 -15.33 6.17 -13.05
N PHE A 301 -14.66 5.60 -12.05
CA PHE A 301 -13.26 5.95 -11.77
C PHE A 301 -12.29 5.31 -12.75
N SER A 302 -12.62 4.14 -13.31
CA SER A 302 -11.85 3.57 -14.40
C SER A 302 -11.86 4.44 -15.64
N ASP A 303 -13.03 4.91 -16.03
CA ASP A 303 -13.18 5.73 -17.24
C ASP A 303 -12.47 7.08 -17.07
N LEU A 304 -12.51 7.66 -15.86
CA LEU A 304 -11.73 8.84 -15.51
C LEU A 304 -10.22 8.58 -15.54
N ALA A 305 -9.77 7.43 -15.03
CA ALA A 305 -8.36 7.05 -15.10
C ALA A 305 -7.90 6.92 -16.56
N ASP A 306 -8.69 6.26 -17.40
CA ASP A 306 -8.42 6.13 -18.84
C ASP A 306 -8.38 7.48 -19.54
N ALA A 307 -9.35 8.36 -19.28
CA ALA A 307 -9.44 9.70 -19.88
C ALA A 307 -8.25 10.60 -19.53
N HIS A 308 -7.63 10.39 -18.38
CA HIS A 308 -6.47 11.17 -17.91
C HIS A 308 -5.13 10.44 -18.05
N GLY A 309 -5.11 9.22 -18.61
CA GLY A 309 -3.90 8.40 -18.72
C GLY A 309 -3.26 8.15 -17.34
N LEU A 310 -4.07 7.74 -16.37
CA LEU A 310 -3.65 7.36 -15.03
C LEU A 310 -3.65 5.83 -14.89
N VAL A 311 -2.64 5.30 -14.21
CA VAL A 311 -2.58 3.88 -13.85
C VAL A 311 -3.68 3.57 -12.83
N LYS A 312 -4.33 2.41 -12.98
CA LYS A 312 -5.42 1.97 -12.12
C LYS A 312 -4.88 1.05 -11.04
N LEU A 313 -5.04 1.44 -9.80
CA LEU A 313 -4.58 0.67 -8.64
C LEU A 313 -5.77 0.33 -7.72
N GLY A 314 -5.45 -0.30 -6.60
CA GLY A 314 -6.36 -0.53 -5.49
C GLY A 314 -5.66 -1.31 -4.39
N GLY A 315 -6.10 -1.08 -3.15
CA GLY A 315 -5.76 -1.87 -1.99
C GLY A 315 -6.94 -1.98 -1.05
N SER A 316 -6.78 -2.77 0.00
CA SER A 316 -7.88 -3.06 0.93
C SER A 316 -8.24 -1.89 1.83
N ASP A 317 -7.33 -0.93 2.01
CA ASP A 317 -7.41 0.11 3.04
C ASP A 317 -7.58 -0.52 4.44
N TYR A 318 -6.87 -1.64 4.66
CA TYR A 318 -7.00 -2.47 5.85
C TYR A 318 -6.39 -1.79 7.07
N HIS A 319 -7.15 -1.72 8.17
CA HIS A 319 -6.68 -1.25 9.47
C HIS A 319 -6.69 -2.35 10.54
N GLY A 320 -7.26 -3.54 10.29
CA GLY A 320 -7.34 -4.62 11.29
C GLY A 320 -8.37 -4.36 12.40
N ARG A 321 -9.44 -3.64 12.07
CA ARG A 321 -10.57 -3.38 12.94
C ARG A 321 -11.26 -4.70 13.27
N ARG A 322 -11.63 -4.92 14.53
CA ARG A 322 -12.31 -6.15 15.01
C ARG A 322 -13.72 -6.38 14.44
N HIS A 323 -14.20 -5.56 13.50
CA HIS A 323 -15.54 -5.65 12.92
C HIS A 323 -15.56 -6.55 11.68
N ARG A 324 -16.66 -7.29 11.47
CA ARG A 324 -16.80 -8.31 10.41
C ARG A 324 -16.87 -7.75 8.98
N ASP A 325 -16.89 -6.44 8.81
CA ASP A 325 -17.18 -5.79 7.52
C ASP A 325 -15.97 -5.08 6.90
N GLU A 326 -14.80 -5.10 7.56
CA GLU A 326 -13.56 -4.57 6.96
C GLU A 326 -12.99 -5.58 5.94
N PRO A 327 -12.62 -5.12 4.74
CA PRO A 327 -11.94 -5.98 3.78
C PRO A 327 -10.57 -6.42 4.29
N ASP A 328 -10.27 -7.71 4.21
CA ASP A 328 -8.97 -8.25 4.66
C ASP A 328 -7.85 -8.00 3.64
N LEU A 329 -6.59 -8.12 4.08
CA LEU A 329 -5.42 -7.91 3.23
C LEU A 329 -5.43 -8.83 2.01
N GLY A 330 -5.18 -8.28 0.82
CA GLY A 330 -5.14 -9.04 -0.43
C GLY A 330 -6.51 -9.42 -1.00
N CYS A 331 -7.61 -8.90 -0.46
CA CYS A 331 -8.95 -9.17 -1.00
C CYS A 331 -9.28 -8.40 -2.30
N VAL A 332 -8.48 -7.39 -2.66
CA VAL A 332 -8.69 -6.54 -3.83
C VAL A 332 -8.04 -7.17 -5.07
N ASP A 333 -8.87 -7.49 -6.05
CA ASP A 333 -8.46 -8.19 -7.26
C ASP A 333 -7.87 -7.24 -8.31
N LEU A 334 -6.53 -7.09 -8.34
CA LEU A 334 -5.85 -6.26 -9.35
C LEU A 334 -5.62 -7.01 -10.67
N PRO A 335 -6.09 -6.50 -11.82
CA PRO A 335 -5.80 -7.12 -13.11
C PRO A 335 -4.30 -7.10 -13.44
N VAL A 336 -3.81 -8.20 -14.00
CA VAL A 336 -2.40 -8.39 -14.40
C VAL A 336 -1.87 -7.22 -15.24
N PHE A 337 -2.66 -6.71 -16.19
CA PHE A 337 -2.24 -5.59 -17.02
C PHE A 337 -2.07 -4.28 -16.25
N ASP A 338 -2.94 -4.00 -15.28
CA ASP A 338 -2.85 -2.77 -14.49
C ASP A 338 -1.63 -2.81 -13.54
N VAL A 339 -1.33 -3.99 -12.97
CA VAL A 339 -0.10 -4.21 -12.19
C VAL A 339 1.15 -4.09 -13.07
N TYR A 340 1.10 -4.61 -14.30
CA TYR A 340 2.19 -4.48 -15.26
C TYR A 340 2.45 -3.01 -15.63
N GLU A 341 1.41 -2.24 -15.96
CA GLU A 341 1.54 -0.81 -16.26
C GLU A 341 2.04 -0.01 -15.05
N PHE A 342 1.62 -0.37 -13.83
CA PHE A 342 2.19 0.18 -12.61
C PHE A 342 3.69 -0.05 -12.51
N LEU A 343 4.15 -1.30 -12.62
CA LEU A 343 5.58 -1.61 -12.51
C LEU A 343 6.40 -1.00 -13.64
N LYS A 344 5.86 -0.97 -14.86
CA LYS A 344 6.50 -0.34 -16.02
C LYS A 344 6.66 1.17 -15.84
N LEU A 345 5.72 1.82 -15.17
CA LEU A 345 5.81 3.23 -14.80
C LEU A 345 6.77 3.44 -13.61
N ALA A 346 6.68 2.59 -12.59
CA ALA A 346 7.39 2.75 -11.32
C ALA A 346 8.89 2.47 -11.43
N ARG A 347 9.29 1.43 -12.16
CA ARG A 347 10.68 0.98 -12.20
C ARG A 347 11.67 2.05 -12.70
N PRO A 348 11.44 2.75 -13.81
CA PRO A 348 12.35 3.82 -14.24
C PRO A 348 12.46 4.96 -13.21
N ILE A 349 11.36 5.31 -12.54
CA ILE A 349 11.36 6.36 -11.50
C ILE A 349 12.17 5.92 -10.28
N TRP A 350 11.97 4.68 -9.83
CA TRP A 350 12.74 4.11 -8.72
C TRP A 350 14.22 3.92 -9.09
N PHE A 351 14.52 3.53 -10.33
CA PHE A 351 15.89 3.42 -10.85
C PHE A 351 16.63 4.75 -10.77
N GLU A 352 16.04 5.83 -11.28
CA GLU A 352 16.63 7.17 -11.22
C GLU A 352 16.82 7.64 -9.76
N ALA A 353 15.85 7.35 -8.88
CA ALA A 353 15.96 7.67 -7.46
C ALA A 353 17.15 6.95 -6.78
N ILE A 354 17.34 5.66 -7.07
CA ILE A 354 18.47 4.86 -6.58
C ILE A 354 19.79 5.41 -7.13
N LYS A 355 19.82 5.74 -8.43
CA LYS A 355 20.98 6.32 -9.08
C LYS A 355 21.39 7.64 -8.42
N ASP A 356 20.45 8.54 -8.18
CA ASP A 356 20.69 9.83 -7.53
C ASP A 356 21.25 9.64 -6.10
N MET A 357 20.69 8.71 -5.33
CA MET A 357 21.19 8.39 -3.99
C MET A 357 22.64 7.89 -4.01
N LEU A 358 22.96 6.98 -4.93
CA LEU A 358 24.31 6.43 -5.06
C LEU A 358 25.30 7.48 -5.56
N LEU A 359 24.91 8.35 -6.50
CA LEU A 359 25.73 9.46 -6.97
C LEU A 359 26.04 10.44 -5.84
N ASN A 360 25.02 10.85 -5.06
CA ASN A 360 25.21 11.73 -3.92
C ASN A 360 26.19 11.12 -2.89
N PHE A 361 26.10 9.81 -2.64
CA PHE A 361 27.05 9.13 -1.76
C PHE A 361 28.46 9.02 -2.35
N ALA A 362 28.59 8.83 -3.67
CA ALA A 362 29.88 8.80 -4.35
C ALA A 362 30.56 10.19 -4.36
N GLU A 363 29.78 11.26 -4.43
CA GLU A 363 30.28 12.65 -4.34
C GLU A 363 30.65 13.04 -2.91
N GLU A 364 29.83 12.65 -1.93
CA GLU A 364 30.06 12.91 -0.51
C GLU A 364 29.90 11.62 0.30
N SER A 365 31.01 10.88 0.42
CA SER A 365 31.05 9.62 1.15
C SER A 365 31.07 9.86 2.66
N SER A 366 29.88 9.97 3.25
CA SER A 366 29.67 10.18 4.69
C SER A 366 28.82 9.05 5.29
N HIS A 367 28.93 8.84 6.61
CA HIS A 367 28.06 7.91 7.32
C HIS A 367 26.58 8.32 7.24
N VAL A 368 26.30 9.61 7.11
CA VAL A 368 24.94 10.15 6.95
C VAL A 368 24.36 9.73 5.60
N ASN A 369 25.11 9.89 4.52
CA ASN A 369 24.65 9.49 3.19
C ASN A 369 24.57 7.97 3.05
N LEU A 370 25.45 7.23 3.74
CA LEU A 370 25.35 5.78 3.83
C LEU A 370 24.09 5.34 4.60
N ASP A 371 23.78 5.95 5.75
CA ASP A 371 22.56 5.66 6.52
C ASP A 371 21.30 5.90 5.69
N LYS A 372 21.27 6.97 4.87
CA LYS A 372 20.16 7.25 3.95
C LYS A 372 19.92 6.11 2.97
N ILE A 373 20.98 5.61 2.34
CA ILE A 373 20.89 4.47 1.42
C ILE A 373 20.41 3.25 2.20
N LEU A 374 21.05 2.96 3.34
CA LEU A 374 20.82 1.77 4.17
C LEU A 374 19.46 1.74 4.88
N ARG A 375 18.82 2.90 5.03
CA ARG A 375 17.58 3.08 5.79
C ARG A 375 16.44 2.18 5.34
N PHE A 376 16.34 1.81 4.07
CA PHE A 376 15.19 1.04 3.58
C PHE A 376 15.55 -0.30 2.94
N GLY A 377 16.77 -0.56 2.49
CA GLY A 377 17.08 -1.76 1.70
C GLY A 377 17.34 -3.04 2.50
N GLY A 378 16.73 -3.18 3.68
CA GLY A 378 16.51 -4.45 4.37
C GLY A 378 17.75 -5.23 4.84
N LEU A 379 18.96 -4.73 4.58
CA LEU A 379 20.19 -5.30 5.10
C LEU A 379 20.34 -4.90 6.56
N ASN A 380 20.30 -5.90 7.43
CA ASN A 380 20.52 -5.73 8.87
C ASN A 380 21.83 -4.93 9.06
N ASN A 381 21.72 -3.66 9.46
CA ASN A 381 22.80 -2.67 9.45
C ASN A 381 24.10 -3.25 10.05
N TYR A 382 23.97 -4.06 11.11
CA TYR A 382 25.08 -4.71 11.79
C TYR A 382 25.85 -5.73 10.93
N LYS A 383 25.16 -6.52 10.09
CA LYS A 383 25.81 -7.44 9.14
C LYS A 383 26.45 -6.69 7.98
N PHE A 384 25.79 -5.64 7.47
CA PHE A 384 26.29 -4.87 6.33
C PHE A 384 27.60 -4.13 6.65
N TYR A 385 27.67 -3.46 7.81
CA TYR A 385 28.94 -2.89 8.29
C TYR A 385 30.00 -3.98 8.51
N SER A 386 29.60 -5.22 8.82
CA SER A 386 30.51 -6.35 9.02
C SER A 386 31.12 -6.90 7.73
N THR A 387 30.35 -6.95 6.64
CA THR A 387 30.70 -7.59 5.35
C THR A 387 31.24 -6.65 4.30
N VAL A 388 30.86 -5.37 4.28
CA VAL A 388 31.33 -4.43 3.25
C VAL A 388 32.75 -3.97 3.57
N GLY A 389 33.72 -4.57 2.88
CA GLY A 389 35.12 -4.15 2.89
C GLY A 389 35.40 -3.00 1.92
N HIS A 390 34.58 -2.86 0.87
CA HIS A 390 34.70 -1.84 -0.18
C HIS A 390 33.32 -1.29 -0.57
N SER A 391 33.19 0.03 -0.71
CA SER A 391 31.91 0.66 -1.08
C SER A 391 31.38 0.27 -2.47
N ASN A 392 32.17 -0.45 -3.27
CA ASN A 392 31.72 -1.06 -4.53
C ASN A 392 30.64 -2.15 -4.33
N ASP A 393 30.60 -2.78 -3.14
CA ASP A 393 29.60 -3.80 -2.80
C ASP A 393 28.17 -3.21 -2.68
N LEU A 394 28.06 -1.90 -2.37
CA LEU A 394 26.77 -1.18 -2.32
C LEU A 394 26.04 -1.18 -3.67
N VAL A 395 26.78 -1.17 -4.78
CA VAL A 395 26.18 -1.15 -6.12
C VAL A 395 25.81 -2.56 -6.58
N GLY A 396 26.38 -3.60 -5.96
CA GLY A 396 26.11 -5.01 -6.27
C GLY A 396 24.90 -5.57 -5.52
N GLU A 397 24.76 -5.29 -4.22
CA GLU A 397 23.73 -5.91 -3.38
C GLU A 397 22.42 -5.14 -3.31
N TYR A 398 22.44 -3.83 -3.54
CA TYR A 398 21.32 -2.94 -3.23
C TYR A 398 20.36 -2.69 -4.41
N PRO A 399 20.88 -2.38 -5.62
CA PRO A 399 20.04 -2.23 -6.80
C PRO A 399 19.55 -3.59 -7.33
N SER A 400 20.31 -4.67 -7.11
CA SER A 400 19.96 -6.04 -7.54
C SER A 400 18.74 -6.65 -6.85
N LEU A 401 18.23 -6.05 -5.77
CA LEU A 401 17.00 -6.50 -5.14
C LEU A 401 15.77 -6.22 -6.02
N TRP A 402 15.78 -5.14 -6.82
CA TRP A 402 14.60 -4.62 -7.53
C TRP A 402 14.84 -4.17 -8.97
N LEU A 403 16.10 -4.01 -9.39
CA LEU A 403 16.52 -3.77 -10.77
C LEU A 403 16.90 -5.10 -11.43
N ASP A 404 16.64 -5.23 -12.73
CA ASP A 404 17.10 -6.40 -13.48
C ASP A 404 18.60 -6.33 -13.82
N ASN A 405 19.15 -7.43 -14.33
CA ASN A 405 20.57 -7.51 -14.66
C ASN A 405 21.01 -6.49 -15.72
N GLN A 406 20.15 -6.10 -16.66
CA GLN A 406 20.50 -5.11 -17.68
C GLN A 406 20.54 -3.69 -17.10
N GLU A 407 19.61 -3.38 -16.19
CA GLU A 407 19.60 -2.13 -15.44
C GLU A 407 20.81 -2.03 -14.48
N ASN A 408 21.18 -3.14 -13.82
CA ASN A 408 22.36 -3.21 -12.94
C ASN A 408 23.70 -3.12 -13.68
N GLU A 409 23.74 -3.52 -14.94
CA GLU A 409 24.90 -3.45 -15.85
C GLU A 409 24.89 -2.20 -16.74
N ALA A 410 23.92 -1.30 -16.54
CA ALA A 410 23.87 -0.04 -17.29
C ALA A 410 25.19 0.73 -17.11
N ALA A 411 25.70 1.32 -18.20
CA ALA A 411 26.97 2.06 -18.20
C ALA A 411 27.03 3.15 -17.11
N GLU A 412 25.88 3.68 -16.73
CA GLU A 412 25.72 4.65 -15.65
C GLU A 412 26.06 4.05 -14.27
N PHE A 413 25.59 2.82 -13.99
CA PHE A 413 25.92 2.10 -12.76
C PHE A 413 27.38 1.65 -12.74
N GLU A 414 27.96 1.30 -13.89
CA GLU A 414 29.40 0.99 -13.99
C GLU A 414 30.28 2.23 -13.69
N ALA A 415 29.87 3.41 -14.15
CA ALA A 415 30.54 4.65 -13.81
C ALA A 415 30.45 4.97 -12.29
N ILE A 416 29.32 4.66 -11.67
CA ILE A 416 29.13 4.78 -10.22
C ILE A 416 30.00 3.76 -9.46
N ARG A 417 30.05 2.50 -9.91
CA ARG A 417 30.94 1.45 -9.37
C ARG A 417 32.40 1.91 -9.39
N LEU A 418 32.86 2.44 -10.52
CA LEU A 418 34.22 2.95 -10.66
C LEU A 418 34.49 4.10 -9.66
N LYS A 419 33.57 5.06 -9.54
CA LYS A 419 33.69 6.15 -8.54
C LYS A 419 33.77 5.60 -7.11
N LEU A 420 32.93 4.63 -6.76
CA LEU A 420 32.89 4.03 -5.43
C LEU A 420 34.06 3.08 -5.16
N SER A 421 34.65 2.45 -6.18
CA SER A 421 35.82 1.57 -6.00
C SER A 421 37.02 2.29 -5.35
N HIS A 422 37.07 3.62 -5.42
CA HIS A 422 38.09 4.46 -4.78
C HIS A 422 37.72 4.94 -3.36
N THR A 423 36.50 4.66 -2.89
CA THR A 423 36.00 5.08 -1.58
C THR A 423 36.14 3.95 -0.55
N ILE A 424 36.98 4.15 0.45
CA ILE A 424 37.18 3.21 1.57
C ILE A 424 36.23 3.55 2.72
N LEU A 425 35.38 2.60 3.11
CA LEU A 425 34.52 2.70 4.29
C LEU A 425 35.32 2.30 5.54
N ASN A 426 35.91 3.27 6.24
CA ASN A 426 36.64 3.00 7.47
C ASN A 426 35.70 2.81 8.67
N LYS A 427 35.88 1.68 9.36
CA LYS A 427 34.99 1.13 10.40
C LYS A 427 35.20 1.72 11.81
N SER A 428 36.12 2.67 11.96
CA SER A 428 36.48 3.29 13.24
C SER A 428 37.04 4.69 12.96
N GLY A 429 36.68 5.66 13.80
CA GLY A 429 36.96 7.09 13.60
C GLY A 429 38.37 7.44 13.11
N LEU A 430 38.40 8.52 12.32
CA LEU A 430 39.55 9.24 11.77
C LEU A 430 40.94 8.80 12.26
N GLN A 431 41.78 8.36 11.33
CA GLN A 431 43.14 8.90 11.25
C GLN A 431 43.36 9.37 9.82
N MET A 432 43.53 10.69 9.67
CA MET A 432 44.13 11.27 8.48
C MET A 432 45.49 10.59 8.24
N PRO A 433 45.90 10.30 6.99
CA PRO A 433 47.28 9.95 6.74
C PRO A 433 48.12 11.15 7.16
N VAL A 434 48.97 10.95 8.16
CA VAL A 434 50.11 11.82 8.39
C VAL A 434 50.96 11.71 7.12
N MET A 435 50.96 12.78 6.31
CA MET A 435 51.93 12.95 5.25
C MET A 435 53.30 13.02 5.92
N SER A 436 54.05 11.93 5.86
CA SER A 436 55.49 11.94 6.07
C SER A 436 56.14 12.47 4.79
N GLY A 437 56.63 13.71 4.84
CA GLY A 437 57.38 14.40 3.79
C GLY A 437 57.73 15.79 4.24
#